data_AF-A0A5C0ZKW3-F1
#
_entry.id   AF-A0A5C0ZKW3-F1
#
_cell.length_a   1.000
_cell.length_b   1.000
_cell.length_c   1.000
_cell.angle_alpha   90.00
_cell.angle_beta   90.00
_cell.angle_gamma   90.00
#
_symmetry.space_group_name_H-M   'P 1'
#
loop_
_entity.id
_entity.type
_entity.pdbx_description
1 polymer ?
#
loop_
_entity_poly.entity_id
_entity_poly.type
_entity_poly.pdbx_seq_one_letter_code
_entity_poly.pdbx_strand_id
1 'polypeptide(L)' 'MENFKGTKGSDLTYPLSTEELSDRFYDGVELQAGLTKREYFAAMALQGLCANPEYVDWSDEKVSRMAVGEADRLIEALNK' A
#
# COMPACT_ATOMS: atom_id res chain seq x y z
N MET A 1 21.19 -16.44 10.29
CA MET A 1 20.80 -15.02 10.42
C MET A 1 19.86 -14.73 9.27
N GLU A 2 18.57 -14.60 9.55
CA GLU A 2 17.62 -14.13 8.52
C GLU A 2 17.94 -12.67 8.21
N ASN A 3 18.18 -12.37 6.93
CA ASN A 3 18.32 -11.01 6.46
C ASN A 3 16.95 -10.35 6.56
N PHE A 4 16.74 -9.53 7.60
CA PHE A 4 15.54 -8.69 7.70
C PHE A 4 15.52 -7.73 6.50
N LYS A 5 14.71 -8.06 5.50
CA LYS A 5 14.50 -7.20 4.33
C LYS A 5 13.35 -6.29 4.69
N GLY A 6 13.67 -5.06 5.09
CA GLY A 6 12.67 -4.05 5.44
C GLY A 6 11.58 -3.92 4.38
N THR A 7 10.37 -3.54 4.82
CA THR A 7 9.21 -3.34 3.97
C THR A 7 9.41 -2.12 3.07
N LYS A 8 9.27 -2.28 1.76
CA LYS A 8 9.23 -1.16 0.81
C LYS A 8 7.79 -0.83 0.47
N GLY A 9 7.52 0.46 0.25
CA GLY A 9 6.19 0.90 -0.18
C GLY A 9 5.75 0.28 -1.51
N SER A 10 6.71 -0.03 -2.39
CA SER A 10 6.48 -0.70 -3.68
C SER A 10 6.29 -2.20 -3.58
N ASP A 11 6.47 -2.81 -2.40
CA ASP A 11 6.19 -4.23 -2.24
C ASP A 11 4.69 -4.47 -2.41
N LEU A 12 4.30 -5.65 -2.89
CA LEU A 12 2.88 -6.02 -2.97
C LEU A 12 2.31 -6.28 -1.57
N THR A 13 1.04 -5.91 -1.38
CA THR A 13 0.32 -6.14 -0.12
C THR A 13 0.07 -7.63 0.13
N TYR A 14 -0.12 -8.39 -0.95
CA TYR A 14 -0.23 -9.85 -0.88
C TYR A 14 1.09 -10.49 -1.32
N PRO A 15 1.74 -11.30 -0.48
CA PRO A 15 2.93 -12.05 -0.88
C PRO A 15 2.48 -13.24 -1.72
N LEU A 16 2.34 -13.07 -3.04
CA LEU A 16 2.30 -14.24 -3.91
C LEU A 16 3.71 -14.82 -3.95
N SER A 17 3.84 -16.08 -3.55
CA SER A 17 5.07 -16.83 -3.79
C SER A 17 5.35 -16.89 -5.29
N THR A 18 6.61 -16.98 -5.69
CA THR A 18 6.99 -17.10 -7.10
C THR A 18 6.36 -18.32 -7.78
N GLU A 19 6.04 -19.37 -7.02
CA GLU A 19 5.31 -20.56 -7.49
C GLU A 19 3.82 -20.26 -7.76
N GLU A 20 3.15 -19.53 -6.88
CA GLU A 20 1.75 -19.10 -7.12
C GLU A 20 1.65 -18.10 -8.28
N LEU A 21 2.73 -17.34 -8.53
CA LEU A 21 2.84 -16.51 -9.73
C LEU A 21 3.11 -17.40 -10.96
N SER A 22 4.01 -18.40 -10.89
CA SER A 22 4.34 -19.32 -12.01
C SER A 22 3.14 -20.05 -12.58
N ASP A 23 2.22 -20.52 -11.74
CA ASP A 23 0.99 -21.18 -12.19
C ASP A 23 -0.01 -20.24 -12.86
N ARG A 24 0.17 -18.91 -12.74
CA ARG A 24 -0.68 -17.87 -13.34
C ARG A 24 -0.03 -17.15 -14.52
N PHE A 25 1.25 -17.38 -14.79
CA PHE A 25 1.93 -16.84 -15.97
C PHE A 25 1.64 -17.71 -17.21
N TYR A 26 0.47 -17.50 -17.82
CA TYR A 26 0.31 -17.80 -19.23
C TYR A 26 0.94 -16.68 -20.06
N ASP A 27 1.67 -17.05 -21.11
CA ASP A 27 2.29 -16.08 -22.03
C ASP A 27 1.20 -15.16 -22.61
N GLY A 28 1.35 -13.85 -22.39
CA GLY A 28 0.37 -12.82 -22.78
C GLY A 28 -0.66 -12.37 -21.74
N VAL A 29 -0.57 -12.82 -20.47
CA VAL A 29 -1.46 -12.34 -19.39
C VAL A 29 -0.76 -11.28 -18.52
N GLU A 30 -1.32 -10.06 -18.50
CA GLU A 30 -0.93 -9.03 -17.53
C GLU A 30 -1.38 -9.45 -16.13
N LEU A 31 -0.43 -9.79 -15.25
CA LEU A 31 -0.72 -9.99 -13.84
C LEU A 31 -1.11 -8.66 -13.21
N GLN A 32 -2.39 -8.52 -12.85
CA GLN A 32 -2.81 -7.49 -11.91
C GLN A 32 -2.25 -7.84 -10.53
N ALA A 33 -1.08 -7.32 -10.20
CA ALA A 33 -0.32 -7.62 -9.00
C ALA A 33 -0.98 -7.14 -7.68
N GLY A 34 -2.21 -6.61 -7.74
CA GLY A 34 -2.89 -6.00 -6.60
C GLY A 34 -2.25 -4.67 -6.19
N LEU A 35 -2.67 -4.14 -5.04
CA LEU A 35 -2.13 -2.89 -4.48
C LEU A 35 -0.73 -3.11 -3.92
N THR A 36 0.13 -2.12 -4.12
CA THR A 36 1.36 -1.98 -3.34
C THR A 36 1.03 -1.69 -1.88
N LYS A 37 1.94 -2.02 -0.96
CA LYS A 37 1.76 -1.77 0.49
C LYS A 37 1.49 -0.29 0.76
N ARG A 38 2.15 0.62 0.04
CA ARG A 38 1.91 2.07 0.14
C ARG A 38 0.48 2.43 -0.27
N GLU A 39 0.01 1.92 -1.42
CA GLU A 39 -1.35 2.19 -1.90
C GLU A 39 -2.40 1.61 -0.96
N TYR A 40 -2.17 0.41 -0.43
CA TYR A 40 -3.06 -0.21 0.53
C TYR A 40 -3.14 0.60 1.83
N PHE A 41 -2.01 0.97 2.43
CA PHE A 41 -1.99 1.79 3.63
C PHE A 41 -2.59 3.17 3.40
N ALA A 42 -2.32 3.79 2.25
CA ALA A 42 -2.93 5.06 1.88
C ALA A 42 -4.45 4.94 1.72
N ALA A 43 -4.95 3.86 1.11
CA ALA A 43 -6.39 3.62 0.98
C ALA A 43 -7.07 3.46 2.36
N MET A 44 -6.42 2.76 3.30
CA MET A 44 -6.92 2.61 4.67
C MET A 44 -6.94 3.96 5.42
N ALA A 45 -5.88 4.76 5.30
CA ALA A 45 -5.84 6.10 5.88
C ALA A 45 -6.91 7.02 5.26
N LEU A 46 -7.04 6.97 3.93
CA LEU A 46 -8.04 7.73 3.18
C LEU A 46 -9.46 7.41 3.64
N GLN A 47 -9.78 6.13 3.84
CA GLN A 47 -11.08 5.71 4.37
C GLN A 47 -11.38 6.37 5.72
N GLY A 48 -10.42 6.34 6.65
CA GLY A 48 -10.57 6.98 7.96
C GLY A 48 -10.72 8.50 7.87
N LEU A 49 -9.94 9.15 7.00
CA LEU A 49 -10.01 10.59 6.78
C LEU A 49 -11.37 11.02 6.19
N CYS A 50 -11.87 10.30 5.18
CA CYS A 50 -13.17 10.56 4.56
C CYS A 50 -14.35 10.30 5.51
N ALA A 51 -14.21 9.38 6.47
CA ALA A 51 -15.26 9.07 7.43
C ALA A 51 -15.34 10.08 8.58
N ASN A 52 -14.30 10.89 8.82
CA ASN A 52 -14.26 11.83 9.94
C ASN A 52 -14.95 13.16 9.59
N PRO A 53 -16.07 13.53 10.25
CA PRO A 53 -16.76 14.79 9.98
C PRO A 53 -15.92 16.04 10.29
N GLU A 54 -14.89 15.94 11.13
CA GLU A 54 -13.98 17.07 11.40
C GLU A 54 -13.13 17.46 10.17
N TYR A 55 -13.05 16.58 9.18
CA TYR A 55 -12.26 16.80 7.96
C TYR A 55 -13.12 17.11 6.73
N VAL A 56 -14.42 17.34 6.89
CA VAL A 56 -15.35 17.59 5.78
C VAL A 56 -14.97 18.82 4.93
N ASP A 57 -14.37 19.84 5.54
CA ASP A 57 -13.95 21.07 4.86
C ASP A 57 -12.55 20.97 4.23
N TRP A 58 -11.89 19.82 4.35
CA TRP A 58 -10.61 19.61 3.68
C TRP A 58 -10.85 19.37 2.18
N SER A 59 -10.08 20.06 1.35
CA SER A 59 -10.02 19.75 -0.09
C SER A 59 -9.58 18.30 -0.34
N ASP A 60 -10.09 17.67 -1.39
CA ASP A 60 -9.69 16.32 -1.83
C ASP A 60 -8.17 16.15 -1.97
N GLU A 61 -7.49 17.20 -2.44
CA GLU A 61 -6.02 17.21 -2.56
C GLU A 61 -5.33 17.11 -1.18
N LYS A 62 -5.85 17.81 -0.18
CA LYS A 62 -5.32 17.74 1.19
C LYS A 62 -5.55 16.37 1.80
N VAL A 63 -6.76 15.82 1.63
CA VAL A 63 -7.11 14.49 2.15
C VAL A 63 -6.23 13.41 1.53
N SER A 64 -6.08 13.41 0.19
CA SER A 64 -5.23 12.44 -0.52
C SER A 64 -3.75 12.55 -0.15
N ARG A 65 -3.19 13.77 -0.04
CA ARG A 65 -1.79 13.96 0.41
C ARG A 65 -1.57 13.46 1.83
N MET A 66 -2.51 13.70 2.73
CA MET A 66 -2.42 13.22 4.12
C MET A 66 -2.44 11.70 4.18
N ALA A 67 -3.34 11.05 3.44
CA ALA A 67 -3.42 9.59 3.36
C ALA A 67 -2.08 8.95 2.90
N VAL A 68 -1.47 9.49 1.85
CA VAL A 68 -0.16 9.04 1.36
C VAL A 68 0.94 9.29 2.39
N GLY A 69 0.92 10.45 3.05
CA GLY A 69 1.88 10.78 4.11
C GLY A 69 1.81 9.84 5.31
N GLU A 70 0.61 9.43 5.72
CA GLU A 70 0.48 8.43 6.80
C GLU A 70 1.00 7.06 6.38
N ALA A 71 0.78 6.65 5.13
CA ALA A 71 1.35 5.41 4.59
C ALA A 71 2.88 5.41 4.63
N ASP A 72 3.50 6.51 4.20
CA ASP A 72 4.96 6.66 4.20
C ASP A 72 5.54 6.60 5.63
N ARG A 73 4.92 7.30 6.59
CA ARG A 73 5.34 7.27 8.00
C ARG A 73 5.19 5.89 8.63
N LEU A 74 4.15 5.15 8.28
CA LEU A 74 3.97 3.78 8.75
C LEU A 74 5.09 2.87 8.22
N ILE A 75 5.40 2.96 6.92
CA ILE A 75 6.50 2.19 6.31
C ILE A 75 7.83 2.52 6.99
N GLU A 76 8.12 3.81 7.22
CA GLU A 76 9.31 4.23 7.96
C GLU A 76 9.33 3.67 9.39
N ALA A 77 8.19 3.65 10.10
CA ALA A 77 8.11 3.13 11.45
C ALA A 77 8.34 1.60 11.52
N LEU A 78 7.86 0.85 10.53
CA LEU A 78 8.03 -0.61 10.44
C LEU A 78 9.46 -1.04 10.10
N ASN A 79 10.28 -0.14 9.58
CA ASN A 79 11.66 -0.40 9.17
C ASN A 79 12.71 0.04 10.20
N LYS A 80 12.28 0.47 11.39
CA LYS A 80 13.15 0.77 12.53
C LYS A 80 13.46 -0.49 13.31
#